data_AF-A0A974RT78-F1
#
_entry.id   AF-A0A974RT78-F1
#
_cell.length_a   1.000
_cell.length_b   1.000
_cell.length_c   1.000
_cell.angle_alpha   90.00
_cell.angle_beta   90.00
_cell.angle_gamma   90.00
#
_symmetry.space_group_name_H-M   'P 1'
#
loop_
_entity.id
_entity.type
_entity.pdbx_description
1 polymer ?
#
loop_
_entity_poly.entity_id
_entity_poly.type
_entity_poly.pdbx_seq_one_letter_code
_entity_poly.pdbx_strand_id
1 'polypeptide(L)'
;MTATHHLCDLGHERLAYVGVPSAGHPDPRLAGWRRVLAQRHLRASEPVAIGWSVETGLRSAAAVRASRATGVLCGNDDLAIGLVAGLAREGVEAPRDVSVVGVDDHPHAVGMVPALTTVCLDFAGVGEAAARLALGIEVGPVVEVPSQLVVRGSTAPPA
;
A
#
# COMPACT_ATOMS: atom_id res chain seq x y z
N MET A 1 8.17 9.56 -6.49
CA MET A 1 7.81 8.24 -7.06
C MET A 1 6.69 7.65 -6.22
N THR A 2 5.61 7.14 -6.81
CA THR A 2 4.48 6.55 -6.05
C THR A 2 4.66 5.05 -5.88
N ALA A 3 3.98 4.44 -4.90
CA ALA A 3 4.01 3.00 -4.65
C ALA A 3 3.68 2.14 -5.88
N THR A 4 2.66 2.52 -6.67
CA THR A 4 2.30 1.79 -7.88
C THR A 4 3.34 1.94 -8.97
N HIS A 5 3.91 3.15 -9.15
CA HIS A 5 5.02 3.32 -10.09
C HIS A 5 6.22 2.47 -9.71
N HIS A 6 6.57 2.41 -8.42
CA HIS A 6 7.66 1.57 -7.92
C HIS A 6 7.50 0.10 -8.30
N LEU A 7 6.32 -0.49 -8.08
CA LEU A 7 6.07 -1.88 -8.49
C LEU A 7 6.18 -2.06 -10.01
N CYS A 8 5.62 -1.15 -10.81
CA CYS A 8 5.73 -1.23 -12.27
C CYS A 8 7.18 -1.06 -12.75
N ASP A 9 7.94 -0.15 -12.14
CA ASP A 9 9.33 0.16 -12.51
C ASP A 9 10.29 -0.97 -12.11
N LEU A 10 9.95 -1.77 -11.10
CA LEU A 10 10.60 -3.05 -10.79
C LEU A 10 10.30 -4.16 -11.80
N GLY A 11 9.34 -3.95 -12.72
CA GLY A 11 8.97 -4.92 -13.77
C GLY A 11 7.76 -5.79 -13.43
N HIS A 12 7.01 -5.50 -12.36
CA HIS A 12 5.82 -6.28 -12.03
C HIS A 12 4.66 -5.98 -12.99
N GLU A 13 4.16 -7.01 -13.67
CA GLU A 13 2.99 -6.92 -14.55
C GLU A 13 1.72 -7.54 -13.95
N ARG A 14 1.88 -8.52 -13.05
CA ARG A 14 0.79 -9.18 -12.34
C ARG A 14 0.67 -8.60 -10.95
N LEU A 15 -0.32 -7.73 -10.78
CA LEU A 15 -0.43 -6.87 -9.61
C LEU A 15 -1.79 -7.06 -8.93
N ALA A 16 -1.79 -7.15 -7.60
CA ALA A 16 -2.99 -7.24 -6.78
C ALA A 16 -3.10 -6.07 -5.80
N TYR A 17 -4.33 -5.81 -5.34
CA TYR A 17 -4.63 -4.76 -4.36
C TYR A 17 -5.38 -5.34 -3.16
N VAL A 18 -4.88 -5.07 -1.96
CA VAL A 18 -5.59 -5.33 -0.70
C VAL A 18 -6.07 -3.99 -0.17
N GLY A 19 -7.37 -3.74 -0.27
CA GLY A 19 -7.93 -2.41 -0.06
C GLY A 19 -8.31 -2.10 1.38
N VAL A 20 -8.50 -0.82 1.64
CA VAL A 20 -9.17 -0.33 2.84
C VAL A 20 -10.61 0.10 2.52
N PRO A 21 -11.55 -0.01 3.46
CA PRO A 21 -12.92 0.49 3.28
C PRO A 21 -12.94 1.97 2.94
N SER A 22 -13.78 2.36 1.98
CA SER A 22 -14.08 3.75 1.69
C SER A 22 -15.49 4.08 2.15
N ALA A 23 -15.63 5.05 3.05
CA ALA A 23 -16.90 5.41 3.67
C ALA A 23 -17.81 6.20 2.71
N GLY A 24 -18.34 5.52 1.68
CA GLY A 24 -19.24 6.11 0.68
C GLY A 24 -18.56 7.00 -0.37
N HIS A 25 -17.24 7.18 -0.29
CA HIS A 25 -16.45 7.94 -1.26
C HIS A 25 -15.53 7.00 -2.06
N PRO A 26 -15.06 7.38 -3.25
CA PRO A 26 -14.04 6.60 -3.96
C PRO A 26 -12.76 6.54 -3.12
N ASP A 27 -12.22 5.34 -2.89
CA ASP A 27 -10.90 5.17 -2.26
C ASP A 27 -9.83 5.85 -3.14
N PRO A 28 -9.19 6.95 -2.66
CA PRO A 28 -8.19 7.66 -3.45
C PRO A 28 -6.97 6.79 -3.76
N ARG A 29 -6.64 5.81 -2.89
CA ARG A 29 -5.54 4.87 -3.11
C ARG A 29 -5.86 3.91 -4.25
N LEU A 30 -7.06 3.33 -4.26
CA LEU A 30 -7.55 2.50 -5.38
C LEU A 30 -7.67 3.29 -6.69
N ALA A 31 -8.10 4.55 -6.64
CA ALA A 31 -8.16 5.41 -7.81
C ALA A 31 -6.76 5.68 -8.39
N GLY A 32 -5.79 6.00 -7.53
CA GLY A 32 -4.38 6.17 -7.91
C GLY A 32 -3.77 4.90 -8.51
N TRP A 33 -4.03 3.76 -7.87
CA TRP A 33 -3.65 2.42 -8.36
C TRP A 33 -4.17 2.17 -9.78
N ARG A 34 -5.49 2.25 -9.98
CA ARG A 34 -6.13 2.02 -11.28
C ARG A 34 -5.58 2.97 -12.35
N ARG A 35 -5.38 4.24 -12.02
CA ARG A 35 -4.83 5.25 -12.93
C ARG A 35 -3.42 4.87 -13.40
N VAL A 36 -2.53 4.51 -12.49
CA VAL A 36 -1.14 4.17 -12.85
C VAL A 36 -1.08 2.87 -13.67
N LEU A 37 -1.89 1.86 -13.32
CA LEU A 37 -1.95 0.62 -14.10
C LEU A 37 -2.44 0.88 -15.53
N ALA A 38 -3.48 1.70 -15.69
CA ALA A 38 -3.96 2.09 -17.01
C ALA A 38 -2.89 2.82 -17.84
N GLN A 39 -2.12 3.72 -17.21
CA GLN A 39 -0.99 4.41 -17.86
C GLN A 39 0.14 3.47 -18.29
N ARG A 40 0.29 2.33 -17.62
CA ARG A 40 1.27 1.28 -17.95
C ARG A 40 0.68 0.15 -18.79
N HIS A 41 -0.55 0.30 -19.29
CA HIS A 41 -1.28 -0.72 -20.05
C HIS A 41 -1.46 -2.05 -19.29
N LEU A 42 -1.48 -2.00 -17.95
CA LEU A 42 -1.73 -3.14 -17.08
C LEU A 42 -3.20 -3.16 -16.63
N ARG A 43 -3.73 -4.36 -16.39
CA ARG A 43 -5.10 -4.54 -15.89
C ARG A 43 -5.14 -4.37 -14.39
N ALA A 44 -6.00 -3.48 -13.90
CA ALA A 44 -6.32 -3.43 -12.48
C ALA A 44 -7.34 -4.52 -12.15
N SER A 45 -7.00 -5.42 -11.21
CA SER A 45 -7.99 -6.32 -10.62
C SER A 45 -8.86 -5.58 -9.61
N GLU A 46 -10.03 -6.13 -9.31
CA GLU A 46 -10.75 -5.73 -8.10
C GLU A 46 -9.91 -6.05 -6.84
N PRO A 47 -10.14 -5.34 -5.72
CA PRO A 47 -9.48 -5.64 -4.46
C PRO A 47 -9.71 -7.10 -4.05
N VAL A 48 -8.65 -7.83 -3.70
CA VAL A 48 -8.74 -9.24 -3.28
C VAL A 48 -9.34 -9.39 -1.88
N ALA A 49 -9.20 -8.36 -1.06
CA ALA A 49 -9.82 -8.22 0.25
C ALA A 49 -9.95 -6.72 0.59
N ILE A 50 -10.87 -6.40 1.49
CA ILE A 50 -11.10 -5.04 1.99
C ILE A 50 -11.20 -5.07 3.52
N GLY A 51 -10.41 -4.26 4.21
CA GLY A 51 -10.47 -4.08 5.67
C GLY A 51 -9.39 -3.14 6.17
N TRP A 52 -9.21 -3.03 7.49
CA TRP A 52 -8.19 -2.17 8.09
C TRP A 52 -7.10 -2.95 8.84
N SER A 53 -7.39 -4.19 9.21
CA SER A 53 -6.64 -4.91 10.24
C SER A 53 -5.61 -5.87 9.67
N VAL A 54 -4.61 -6.16 10.50
CA VAL A 54 -3.66 -7.27 10.32
C VAL A 54 -4.39 -8.59 10.04
N GLU A 55 -5.51 -8.84 10.71
CA GLU A 55 -6.29 -10.07 10.50
C GLU A 55 -6.87 -10.16 9.07
N THR A 56 -7.34 -9.04 8.51
CA THR A 56 -7.80 -9.00 7.12
C THR A 56 -6.65 -9.25 6.15
N GLY A 57 -5.49 -8.62 6.38
CA GLY A 57 -4.28 -8.89 5.59
C GLY A 57 -3.90 -10.37 5.63
N LEU A 58 -3.88 -10.96 6.82
CA LEU A 58 -3.53 -12.35 7.07
C LEU A 58 -4.44 -13.32 6.29
N ARG A 59 -5.76 -13.11 6.33
CA ARG A 59 -6.73 -13.96 5.61
C ARG A 59 -6.69 -13.75 4.08
N SER A 60 -6.11 -12.65 3.60
CA SER A 60 -6.05 -12.36 2.16
C SER A 60 -4.95 -13.12 1.41
N ALA A 61 -4.01 -13.76 2.12
CA ALA A 61 -2.86 -14.45 1.53
C ALA A 61 -3.24 -15.49 0.46
N ALA A 62 -4.23 -16.34 0.75
CA ALA A 62 -4.67 -17.39 -0.18
C ALA A 62 -5.22 -16.80 -1.48
N ALA A 63 -5.97 -15.70 -1.38
CA ALA A 63 -6.51 -15.00 -2.54
C ALA A 63 -5.41 -14.32 -3.36
N VAL A 64 -4.43 -13.68 -2.70
CA VAL A 64 -3.24 -13.12 -3.35
C VAL A 64 -2.46 -14.21 -4.08
N ARG A 65 -2.18 -15.34 -3.43
CA ARG A 65 -1.47 -16.46 -4.04
C ARG A 65 -2.23 -17.03 -5.23
N ALA A 66 -3.54 -17.23 -5.10
CA ALA A 66 -4.40 -17.70 -6.19
C ALA A 66 -4.40 -16.73 -7.39
N SER A 67 -4.27 -15.42 -7.16
CA SER A 67 -4.17 -14.41 -8.23
C SER A 67 -2.87 -14.47 -9.04
N ARG A 68 -1.83 -15.17 -8.55
CA ARG A 68 -0.48 -15.22 -9.13
C ARG A 68 0.19 -13.85 -9.29
N ALA A 69 -0.25 -12.87 -8.50
CA ALA A 69 0.39 -11.55 -8.45
C ALA A 69 1.84 -11.69 -7.96
N THR A 70 2.74 -10.93 -8.56
CA THR A 70 4.15 -10.82 -8.12
C THR A 70 4.40 -9.52 -7.37
N GLY A 71 3.45 -8.57 -7.39
CA GLY A 71 3.48 -7.36 -6.58
C GLY A 71 2.11 -7.03 -6.00
N VAL A 72 2.07 -6.56 -4.77
CA VAL A 72 0.84 -6.22 -4.05
C VAL A 72 0.96 -4.84 -3.43
N LEU A 73 -0.06 -4.00 -3.66
CA LEU A 73 -0.27 -2.77 -2.90
C LEU A 73 -1.34 -3.01 -1.84
N CYS A 74 -0.99 -2.80 -0.58
CA CYS A 74 -1.91 -2.79 0.54
C CYS A 74 -2.31 -1.35 0.87
N GLY A 75 -3.59 -1.13 1.16
CA GLY A 75 -4.15 0.20 1.44
C GLY A 75 -3.67 0.81 2.77
N ASN A 76 -3.08 0.02 3.65
CA ASN A 76 -2.33 0.46 4.83
C ASN A 76 -1.27 -0.59 5.24
N ASP A 77 -0.43 -0.25 6.23
CA ASP A 77 0.63 -1.11 6.74
C ASP A 77 0.12 -2.31 7.53
N ASP A 78 -0.98 -2.18 8.27
CA ASP A 78 -1.56 -3.32 9.01
C ASP A 78 -1.98 -4.45 8.06
N LEU A 79 -2.61 -4.12 6.93
CA LEU A 79 -2.92 -5.09 5.88
C LEU A 79 -1.64 -5.71 5.30
N ALA A 80 -0.58 -4.91 5.09
CA ALA A 80 0.70 -5.40 4.58
C ALA A 80 1.39 -6.36 5.57
N ILE A 81 1.42 -6.01 6.87
CA ILE A 81 1.94 -6.84 7.96
C ILE A 81 1.21 -8.18 7.98
N GLY A 82 -0.13 -8.13 7.97
CA GLY A 82 -0.97 -9.31 7.95
C GLY A 82 -0.70 -10.18 6.72
N LEU A 83 -0.66 -9.56 5.54
CA LEU A 83 -0.45 -10.27 4.28
C LEU A 83 0.92 -10.97 4.25
N VAL A 84 2.00 -10.29 4.64
CA VAL A 84 3.34 -10.90 4.69
C VAL A 84 3.35 -12.10 5.62
N ALA A 85 2.75 -11.99 6.81
CA ALA A 85 2.63 -13.11 7.75
C ALA A 85 1.78 -14.25 7.18
N GLY A 86 0.72 -13.95 6.41
CA GLY A 86 -0.15 -14.94 5.79
C GLY A 86 0.54 -15.67 4.65
N LEU A 87 1.23 -14.95 3.76
CA LEU A 87 2.00 -15.52 2.66
C LEU A 87 3.09 -16.46 3.17
N ALA A 88 3.80 -16.08 4.24
CA ALA A 88 4.81 -16.93 4.85
C ALA A 88 4.23 -18.28 5.34
N ARG A 89 3.00 -18.30 5.86
CA ARG A 89 2.30 -19.54 6.25
C ARG A 89 1.92 -20.42 5.06
N GLU A 90 1.81 -19.83 3.88
CA GLU A 90 1.56 -20.54 2.62
C GLU A 90 2.85 -20.91 1.88
N GLY A 91 4.02 -20.67 2.48
CA GLY A 91 5.33 -20.91 1.88
C GLY A 91 5.67 -19.95 0.74
N VAL A 92 5.06 -18.75 0.74
CA VAL A 92 5.33 -17.67 -0.20
C VAL A 92 6.09 -16.57 0.54
N GLU A 93 7.26 -16.19 0.03
CA GLU A 93 8.14 -15.24 0.69
C GLU A 93 8.12 -13.87 0.01
N ALA A 94 7.99 -12.81 0.81
CA ALA A 94 8.31 -11.46 0.36
C ALA A 94 9.81 -11.16 0.61
N PRO A 95 10.52 -10.50 -0.32
CA PRO A 95 10.07 -10.08 -1.65
C PRO A 95 10.25 -11.16 -2.74
N ARG A 96 10.83 -12.33 -2.41
CA ARG A 96 11.31 -13.31 -3.40
C ARG A 96 10.24 -13.74 -4.39
N ASP A 97 9.07 -14.11 -3.88
CA ASP A 97 7.95 -14.60 -4.68
C ASP A 97 6.95 -13.48 -4.96
N VAL A 98 6.74 -12.60 -3.98
CA VAL A 98 5.77 -11.50 -4.04
C VAL A 98 6.33 -10.26 -3.36
N SER A 99 6.46 -9.17 -4.09
CA SER A 99 6.71 -7.83 -3.56
C SER A 99 5.48 -7.28 -2.85
N VAL A 100 5.64 -6.69 -1.67
CA VAL A 100 4.54 -6.08 -0.88
C VAL A 100 4.88 -4.65 -0.53
N VAL A 101 3.95 -3.73 -0.82
CA VAL A 101 4.02 -2.31 -0.44
C VAL A 101 2.84 -1.95 0.47
N GLY A 102 3.13 -1.28 1.58
CA GLY A 102 2.13 -0.70 2.48
C GLY A 102 1.89 0.80 2.27
N VAL A 103 1.10 1.37 3.17
CA VAL A 103 0.86 2.82 3.30
C VAL A 103 0.75 3.12 4.79
N ASP A 104 1.37 4.21 5.24
CA ASP A 104 1.33 4.87 6.57
C ASP A 104 2.75 5.12 7.09
N ASP A 105 3.67 4.16 6.90
CA ASP A 105 4.99 4.07 7.55
C ASP A 105 4.92 3.95 9.08
N HIS A 106 4.15 2.97 9.54
CA HIS A 106 4.07 2.61 10.95
C HIS A 106 5.46 2.36 11.54
N PRO A 107 5.71 2.70 12.82
CA PRO A 107 7.00 2.47 13.47
C PRO A 107 7.48 1.01 13.39
N HIS A 108 6.56 0.05 13.33
CA HIS A 108 6.87 -1.37 13.21
C HIS A 108 7.37 -1.78 11.81
N ALA A 109 7.14 -0.98 10.77
CA ALA A 109 7.51 -1.29 9.38
C ALA A 109 9.02 -1.53 9.21
N VAL A 110 9.86 -0.81 9.97
CA VAL A 110 11.32 -0.97 9.93
C VAL A 110 11.81 -2.29 10.57
N GLY A 111 11.05 -2.81 11.54
CA GLY A 111 11.39 -4.02 12.31
C GLY A 111 10.80 -5.30 11.73
N MET A 112 9.99 -5.21 10.67
CA MET A 112 9.48 -6.39 9.98
C MET A 112 10.61 -7.18 9.31
N VAL A 113 10.38 -8.46 9.08
CA VAL A 113 11.29 -9.32 8.31
C VAL A 113 10.50 -9.91 7.13
N PRO A 114 10.72 -9.42 5.90
CA PRO A 114 11.58 -8.28 5.54
C PRO A 114 11.01 -6.93 5.97
N ALA A 115 11.86 -5.91 6.11
CA ALA A 115 11.41 -4.55 6.44
C ALA A 115 10.49 -4.00 5.34
N LEU A 116 9.37 -3.39 5.72
CA LEU A 116 8.28 -3.05 4.81
C LEU A 116 8.57 -1.77 4.01
N THR A 117 8.49 -1.88 2.69
CA THR A 117 8.39 -0.76 1.77
C THR A 117 6.99 -0.16 1.90
N THR A 118 6.89 1.14 2.13
CA THR A 118 5.60 1.78 2.45
C THR A 118 5.59 3.26 2.09
N VAL A 119 4.41 3.82 1.89
CA VAL A 119 4.23 5.26 1.71
C VAL A 119 4.15 5.93 3.10
N CYS A 120 5.16 6.69 3.46
CA CYS A 120 5.16 7.52 4.66
C CYS A 120 4.21 8.71 4.46
N LEU A 121 3.21 8.79 5.34
CA LEU A 121 2.28 9.90 5.45
C LEU A 121 2.71 10.80 6.61
N ASP A 122 2.85 12.10 6.35
CA ASP A 122 3.19 13.06 7.41
C ASP A 122 1.96 13.40 8.25
N PHE A 123 1.61 12.49 9.16
CA PHE A 123 0.48 12.68 10.07
C PHE A 123 0.65 13.90 11.00
N ALA A 124 1.90 14.26 11.33
CA ALA A 124 2.19 15.46 12.12
C ALA A 124 1.87 16.73 11.31
N GLY A 125 2.33 16.79 10.06
CA GLY A 125 2.01 17.88 9.13
C GLY A 125 0.52 17.98 8.84
N VAL A 126 -0.20 16.85 8.72
CA VAL A 126 -1.67 16.84 8.62
C VAL A 126 -2.31 17.46 9.86
N GLY A 127 -1.85 17.08 11.06
CA GLY A 127 -2.35 17.65 12.31
C GLY A 127 -2.08 19.15 12.44
N GLU A 128 -0.88 19.59 12.07
CA GLU A 128 -0.51 21.01 12.08
C GLU A 128 -1.37 21.81 11.10
N ALA A 129 -1.51 21.35 9.85
CA ALA A 129 -2.33 21.99 8.83
C ALA A 129 -3.80 22.10 9.29
N ALA A 130 -4.35 21.02 9.87
CA ALA A 130 -5.70 21.03 10.40
C ALA A 130 -5.88 22.06 11.54
N ALA A 131 -4.92 22.15 12.46
CA ALA A 131 -4.96 23.13 13.55
C ALA A 131 -4.87 24.57 13.03
N ARG A 132 -3.99 24.85 12.06
CA ARG A 132 -3.82 26.17 11.45
C ARG A 132 -5.09 26.64 10.72
N LEU A 133 -5.75 25.73 10.00
CA LEU A 133 -7.04 26.01 9.37
C LEU A 133 -8.13 26.31 10.42
N ALA A 134 -8.22 25.49 11.46
CA ALA A 134 -9.21 25.67 12.54
C ALA A 134 -9.02 26.99 13.31
N LEU A 135 -7.78 27.45 13.46
CA LEU A 135 -7.43 28.72 14.09
C LEU A 135 -7.52 29.92 13.14
N GLY A 136 -7.81 29.72 11.85
CA GLY A 136 -7.84 30.78 10.84
C GLY A 136 -6.47 31.39 10.51
N ILE A 137 -5.38 30.70 10.87
CA ILE A 137 -4.00 31.10 10.55
C ILE A 137 -3.73 30.87 9.05
N GLU A 138 -4.34 29.83 8.49
CA GLU A 138 -4.21 29.45 7.09
C GLU A 138 -5.58 29.48 6.41
N VAL A 139 -5.61 29.89 5.14
CA VAL A 139 -6.86 30.13 4.41
C VAL A 139 -6.78 29.39 3.07
N GLY A 140 -7.67 28.40 2.89
CA GLY A 140 -7.75 27.62 1.67
C GLY A 140 -8.69 26.43 1.86
N PRO A 141 -9.32 25.93 0.78
CA PRO A 141 -10.23 24.80 0.88
C PRO A 141 -9.50 23.46 1.11
N VAL A 142 -8.21 23.37 0.74
CA VAL A 142 -7.37 22.17 0.85
C VAL A 142 -5.93 22.59 1.11
N VAL A 143 -5.27 21.94 2.07
CA VAL A 143 -3.83 22.02 2.30
C VAL A 143 -3.21 20.68 1.90
N GLU A 144 -2.28 20.69 0.95
CA GLU A 144 -1.57 19.48 0.52
C GLU A 144 -0.41 19.18 1.47
N VAL A 145 -0.42 17.98 2.04
CA VAL A 145 0.68 17.47 2.85
C VAL A 145 1.43 16.40 2.03
N PRO A 146 2.76 16.53 1.87
CA PRO A 146 3.52 15.60 1.05
C PRO A 146 3.51 14.19 1.65
N SER A 147 3.63 13.20 0.77
CA SER A 147 3.92 11.82 1.13
C SER A 147 5.15 11.34 0.37
N GLN A 148 5.85 10.36 0.94
CA GLN A 148 7.06 9.81 0.35
C GLN A 148 7.04 8.29 0.37
N LEU A 149 7.51 7.66 -0.70
CA LEU A 149 7.73 6.22 -0.69
C LEU A 149 9.06 5.91 0.02
N VAL A 150 8.98 5.14 1.09
CA VAL A 150 10.14 4.62 1.82
C VAL A 150 10.40 3.20 1.35
N VAL A 151 11.44 3.02 0.53
CA VAL A 151 11.83 1.72 -0.02
C VAL A 151 12.65 0.93 0.99
N ARG A 152 12.24 -0.32 1.26
CA ARG A 152 12.90 -1.25 2.19
C ARG A 152 12.99 -2.66 1.57
N GLY A 153 13.05 -3.70 2.41
CA GLY A 153 13.32 -5.08 1.99
C GLY A 153 12.12 -5.86 1.43
N SER A 154 10.88 -5.37 1.54
CA SER A 154 9.70 -6.11 1.09
C SER A 154 9.39 -6.01 -0.41
N THR A 155 10.25 -5.38 -1.21
CA THR A 155 10.09 -5.32 -2.67
C THR A 155 11.40 -5.61 -3.41
N ALA A 156 11.29 -6.28 -4.56
CA ALA A 156 12.39 -6.61 -5.47
C ALA A 156 11.83 -6.84 -6.90
N PRO A 157 12.67 -6.89 -7.95
CA PRO A 157 12.21 -7.33 -9.28
C PRO A 157 11.55 -8.72 -9.22
N PRO A 158 10.52 -8.99 -10.06
CA PRO A 158 9.90 -10.31 -10.09
C PRO A 158 10.87 -11.39 -10.58
N ALA A 159 10.66 -12.62 -10.12
CA ALA A 159 11.34 -13.81 -10.62
C ALA A 159 10.92 -14.19 -12.06
#